data_AF-A0A4Q3IZ90-F1
#
_entry.id   AF-A0A4Q3IZ90-F1
#
_cell.length_a   1.000
_cell.length_b   1.000
_cell.length_c   1.000
_cell.angle_alpha   90.00
_cell.angle_beta   90.00
_cell.angle_gamma   90.00
#
_symmetry.space_group_name_H-M   'P 1'
#
loop_
_entity.id
_entity.type
_entity.pdbx_description
1 polymer ?
#
loop_
_entity_poly.entity_id
_entity_poly.type
_entity_poly.pdbx_seq_one_letter_code
_entity_poly.pdbx_strand_id
1 'polypeptide(L)' 'PLIFLNSESLYPWPLGMMVYRGEFGTDWHLILAFITLTILPTIIVFFLAQKHVVAGLTAGALKG' A
#
# COMPACT_ATOMS: atom_id res chain seq x y z
N PRO A 1 26.81 1.68 -3.96
CA PRO A 1 25.69 1.75 -3.00
C PRO A 1 24.53 0.79 -3.32
N LEU A 2 24.88 -0.48 -3.65
CA LEU A 2 23.97 -1.62 -3.83
C LEU A 2 24.03 -2.57 -2.60
N ILE A 3 24.62 -2.12 -1.49
CA ILE A 3 25.08 -2.97 -0.38
C ILE A 3 24.15 -2.88 0.84
N PHE A 4 22.89 -2.48 0.68
CA PHE A 4 21.96 -2.40 1.82
C PHE A 4 20.62 -3.11 1.63
N LEU A 5 20.39 -3.77 0.48
CA LEU A 5 19.20 -4.60 0.25
C LEU A 5 19.63 -6.04 0.01
N ASN A 6 20.39 -6.62 0.94
CA ASN A 6 20.79 -8.03 0.90
C ASN A 6 19.72 -8.96 1.50
N SER A 7 18.58 -8.41 1.94
CA SER A 7 17.47 -9.21 2.48
C SER A 7 16.24 -8.99 1.61
N GLU A 8 15.89 -9.97 0.78
CA GLU A 8 14.64 -9.98 0.01
C GLU A 8 13.40 -9.72 0.88
N SER A 9 13.47 -10.06 2.17
CA SER A 9 12.40 -9.88 3.15
C SER A 9 12.12 -8.42 3.56
N LEU A 10 13.04 -7.49 3.29
CA LEU A 10 12.92 -6.07 3.65
C LEU A 10 12.47 -5.21 2.46
N TYR A 11 12.22 -5.81 1.30
CA TYR A 11 11.72 -5.07 0.17
C TYR A 11 10.35 -4.46 0.52
N PRO A 12 10.16 -3.14 0.31
CA PRO A 12 8.84 -2.56 0.38
C PRO A 12 7.93 -3.36 -0.55
N TRP A 13 6.73 -3.71 -0.08
CA TRP A 13 5.76 -4.46 -0.88
C TRP A 13 5.67 -3.97 -2.35
N PRO A 14 5.67 -2.65 -2.65
CA PRO A 14 5.69 -2.14 -4.04
C PRO A 14 6.88 -2.58 -4.91
N LEU A 15 8.04 -2.91 -4.33
CA LEU A 15 9.20 -3.39 -5.10
C LEU A 15 9.02 -4.83 -5.60
N GLY A 16 8.09 -5.60 -5.02
CA GLY A 16 7.68 -6.92 -5.55
C GLY A 16 7.14 -6.86 -6.98
N MET A 17 6.68 -5.68 -7.44
CA MET A 17 6.27 -5.46 -8.83
C MET A 17 7.40 -5.65 -9.84
N MET A 18 8.66 -5.50 -9.41
CA MET A 18 9.82 -5.73 -10.29
C MET A 18 9.97 -7.20 -10.68
N VAL A 19 9.46 -8.13 -9.87
CA VAL A 19 9.45 -9.58 -10.19
C VAL A 19 8.51 -9.89 -11.37
N TYR A 20 7.45 -9.09 -11.55
CA TYR A 20 6.49 -9.23 -12.66
C TYR A 20 6.90 -8.46 -13.93
N ARG A 21 8.08 -7.82 -13.91
CA ARG A 21 8.73 -7.24 -15.09
C ARG A 21 9.80 -8.23 -15.58
N GLY A 22 9.37 -9.28 -16.27
CA GLY A 22 10.26 -10.29 -16.85
C GLY A 22 10.99 -9.78 -18.10
N GLU A 23 12.07 -10.47 -18.48
CA GLU A 23 12.96 -10.16 -19.60
C GLU A 23 12.24 -10.08 -20.98
N PHE A 24 11.06 -10.70 -21.10
CA PHE A 24 10.31 -10.84 -22.36
C PHE A 24 8.97 -10.09 -22.41
N GLY A 25 8.58 -9.40 -21.33
CA GLY A 25 7.29 -8.71 -21.26
C GLY A 25 6.91 -8.28 -19.84
N THR A 26 6.09 -7.24 -19.74
CA THR A 26 5.52 -6.79 -18.47
C THR A 26 4.13 -7.37 -18.31
N ASP A 27 3.92 -8.18 -17.27
CA ASP A 27 2.61 -8.76 -16.96
C ASP A 27 1.75 -7.75 -16.19
N TRP A 28 1.14 -6.83 -16.94
CA TRP A 28 0.30 -5.76 -16.38
C TRP A 28 -0.85 -6.28 -15.52
N HIS A 29 -1.42 -7.44 -15.84
CA HIS A 29 -2.49 -8.06 -15.08
C HIS A 29 -2.04 -8.44 -13.65
N LEU A 30 -0.82 -8.97 -13.50
CA LEU A 30 -0.25 -9.34 -12.20
C LEU A 30 0.12 -8.10 -11.39
N ILE A 31 0.67 -7.08 -12.05
CA ILE A 31 0.98 -5.79 -11.41
C ILE A 31 -0.28 -5.13 -10.86
N LEU A 32 -1.35 -5.08 -11.65
CA LEU A 32 -2.62 -4.49 -11.22
C LEU A 32 -3.25 -5.28 -10.07
N ALA A 33 -3.24 -6.62 -10.12
CA ALA A 33 -3.73 -7.47 -9.02
C ALA A 33 -2.95 -7.22 -7.73
N PHE A 34 -1.63 -7.07 -7.84
CA PHE A 34 -0.75 -6.77 -6.71
C PHE A 34 -1.05 -5.40 -6.09
N ILE A 35 -1.26 -4.36 -6.92
CA ILE A 35 -1.65 -3.03 -6.46
C ILE A 35 -2.99 -3.09 -5.72
N THR A 36 -3.99 -3.77 -6.27
CA THR A 36 -5.30 -3.92 -5.63
C THR A 36 -5.19 -4.62 -4.28
N LEU A 37 -4.43 -5.72 -4.19
CA LEU A 37 -4.18 -6.43 -2.92
C LEU A 37 -3.45 -5.57 -1.90
N THR A 38 -2.54 -4.70 -2.33
CA THR A 38 -1.78 -3.79 -1.45
C THR A 38 -2.67 -2.70 -0.87
N ILE A 39 -3.62 -2.17 -1.64
CA ILE A 39 -4.52 -1.09 -1.20
C ILE A 39 -5.66 -1.63 -0.34
N LEU A 40 -6.06 -2.89 -0.52
CA LEU A 40 -7.14 -3.54 0.22
C LEU A 40 -7.06 -3.41 1.75
N PRO A 41 -5.94 -3.75 2.44
CA PRO A 41 -5.83 -3.60 3.89
C PRO A 41 -5.94 -2.13 4.34
N THR A 42 -5.41 -1.20 3.55
CA THR A 42 -5.54 0.25 3.83
C THR A 42 -7.00 0.68 3.81
N ILE A 43 -7.77 0.20 2.83
CA ILE A 43 -9.22 0.45 2.74
C ILE A 43 -9.95 -0.14 3.95
N ILE A 44 -9.63 -1.38 4.33
CA ILE A 44 -10.25 -2.04 5.50
C ILE A 44 -10.00 -1.23 6.78
N VAL A 45 -8.75 -0.83 7.02
CA VAL A 45 -8.39 0.01 8.17
C VAL A 45 -9.11 1.35 8.11
N PHE A 46 -9.20 1.97 6.94
CA PHE A 46 -9.94 3.20 6.75
C PHE A 46 -11.41 3.06 7.14
N PHE A 47 -12.11 2.00 6.72
CA PHE A 47 -13.50 1.76 7.10
C PHE A 47 -13.68 1.55 8.62
N LEU A 48 -12.76 0.83 9.26
CA LEU A 48 -12.78 0.64 10.72
C LEU A 48 -12.53 1.97 11.47
N ALA A 49 -11.63 2.79 10.94
CA ALA A 49 -11.26 4.08 11.52
C ALA A 49 -12.23 5.22 11.15
N GLN A 50 -13.05 5.07 10.09
CA GLN A 50 -13.91 6.11 9.52
C GLN A 50 -14.75 6.82 10.60
N LYS A 51 -15.34 6.07 11.52
CA LYS A 51 -16.15 6.64 12.62
C LYS A 51 -15.33 7.52 13.58
N HIS A 52 -14.09 7.14 13.88
CA HIS A 52 -13.21 7.87 14.80
C HIS A 52 -12.61 9.10 14.12
N VAL A 53 -12.26 8.98 12.83
CA VAL A 53 -11.76 10.09 12.02
C VAL A 53 -12.84 11.17 11.87
N VAL A 54 -14.09 10.78 11.57
CA VAL A 54 -15.22 11.72 11.47
C VAL A 54 -15.54 12.36 12.82
N ALA A 55 -15.58 11.58 13.91
CA ALA A 55 -15.83 12.11 15.25
C ALA A 55 -14.72 13.05 15.75
N GLY A 56 -13.45 12.77 15.42
CA GLY A 56 -12.33 13.66 15.74
C GLY A 56 -12.39 14.98 14.96
N LEU A 57 -12.81 14.93 13.69
CA LEU A 57 -12.98 16.13 12.86
C LEU A 57 -14.10 17.04 13.38
N THR A 58 -15.24 16.47 13.79
CA THR A 58 -16.37 17.25 14.34
C THR A 58 -16.08 17.80 15.74
N ALA A 59 -15.37 17.06 16.59
CA ALA A 59 -14.95 17.51 17.91
C ALA A 59 -13.94 18.69 17.84
N GLY A 60 -13.06 18.70 16.83
CA GLY A 60 -12.17 19.83 16.58
C GLY A 60 -12.88 21.05 15.99
N ALA A 61 -13.90 20.85 15.16
CA ALA A 61 -14.65 21.93 14.52
C ALA A 61 -15.52 22.76 15.48
N LEU A 62 -15.96 22.18 16.60
CA LEU A 62 -16.75 22.89 17.62
C LEU A 62 -15.93 23.70 18.62
N LYS A 63 -14.59 23.57 18.58
CA LYS A 63 -13.67 24.25 19.52
C LYS A 63 -12.95 25.46 18.92
N GLY A 64 -13.31 25.83 17.69
CA GLY A 64 -12.94 27.08 17.02
C GLY A 64 -14.06 28.12 17.09
#